data_AF-A0A543CGD6-F1
#
_entry.id   AF-A0A543CGD6-F1
#
_cell.length_a   1.000
_cell.length_b   1.000
_cell.length_c   1.000
_cell.angle_alpha   90.00
_cell.angle_beta   90.00
_cell.angle_gamma   90.00
#
_symmetry.space_group_name_H-M   'P 1'
#
loop_
_entity.id
_entity.type
_entity.pdbx_description
1 polymer ?
#
loop_
_entity_poly.entity_id
_entity_poly.type
_entity_poly.pdbx_seq_one_letter_code
_entity_poly.pdbx_strand_id
1 'polypeptide(L)'
;MSHRKPVMSPATPTAHRLFALPADPDVEVLLGDPRPLVRRAGIDLARESMRRWRAAPALLTPFITAHFSAGEAEVLCESLAASELAADRLADLLDVPGADVHAAPALARIGDVRSLPALCRILAHPPRTWPYGLGEAVEAIAAPGRHPLLDALLSAAARHPERCGPGRICPALLTAVGVAGFGPAATPAVPALVALLRQAIGEPGHDHRVTGLVRALGHIGPRAAAAVPLLESLGDGAVPALVRITGDRAYADTYLGALPYDPRRCPIGPELLGLLLDRGGLTGRQADQLHRFFDRPGPAQVRTAPLIWRHDGPAMAERLLRVLPDYLDDHCCAPYALKTLVAMGAAARPVVPALEAIIDRRERLPVHLGDPGAELRADERLLTRTRQARELIASWTDQ
;
A
#
# COMPACT_ATOMS: atom_id res chain seq x y z
N MET A 1 5.63 25.05 11.16
CA MET A 1 4.80 24.91 9.95
C MET A 1 3.50 24.25 10.35
N SER A 2 2.47 25.07 10.60
CA SER A 2 1.11 24.61 10.89
C SER A 2 0.46 24.21 9.57
N HIS A 3 0.03 22.96 9.43
CA HIS A 3 -0.78 22.54 8.29
C HIS A 3 -2.16 23.21 8.42
N ARG A 4 -2.28 24.45 7.94
CA ARG A 4 -3.59 25.03 7.62
C ARG A 4 -4.23 24.10 6.58
N LYS A 5 -5.39 23.52 6.91
CA LYS A 5 -6.28 22.90 5.92
C LYS A 5 -6.45 23.91 4.77
N PRO A 6 -6.21 23.52 3.51
CA PRO A 6 -6.45 24.41 2.39
C PRO A 6 -7.92 24.82 2.40
N VAL A 7 -8.16 26.13 2.44
CA VAL A 7 -9.49 26.70 2.24
C VAL A 7 -9.83 26.43 0.78
N MET A 8 -10.76 25.51 0.52
CA MET A 8 -11.22 25.20 -0.83
C MET A 8 -11.86 26.44 -1.44
N SER A 9 -11.36 26.84 -2.62
CA SER A 9 -12.01 27.84 -3.46
C SER A 9 -13.38 27.30 -3.93
N PRO A 10 -14.46 28.10 -3.93
CA PRO A 10 -15.77 27.63 -4.39
C PRO A 10 -15.72 27.31 -5.89
N ALA A 11 -15.92 26.03 -6.23
CA ALA A 11 -15.96 25.54 -7.59
C ALA A 11 -17.19 26.09 -8.34
N THR A 12 -17.01 26.38 -9.62
CA THR A 12 -18.02 26.88 -10.56
C THR A 12 -19.18 25.87 -10.71
N PRO A 13 -20.48 26.26 -10.63
CA PRO A 13 -21.56 25.30 -10.36
C PRO A 13 -22.09 24.47 -11.55
N THR A 14 -21.51 24.54 -12.75
CA THR A 14 -22.28 24.22 -13.97
C THR A 14 -22.01 22.85 -14.62
N ALA A 15 -20.98 22.10 -14.20
CA ALA A 15 -20.67 20.77 -14.80
C ALA A 15 -21.15 19.56 -13.95
N HIS A 16 -21.66 19.79 -12.73
CA HIS A 16 -21.95 18.71 -11.79
C HIS A 16 -23.28 17.95 -12.02
N ARG A 17 -24.14 18.39 -12.94
CA ARG A 17 -25.49 17.82 -13.13
C ARG A 17 -25.60 16.70 -14.18
N LEU A 18 -24.57 16.43 -14.98
CA LEU A 18 -24.62 15.39 -16.03
C LEU A 18 -24.16 13.99 -15.59
N PHE A 19 -23.72 13.81 -14.34
CA PHE A 19 -23.22 12.51 -13.85
C PHE A 19 -24.13 11.94 -12.75
N ALA A 20 -25.43 11.97 -12.99
CA ALA A 20 -26.42 11.48 -12.05
C ALA A 20 -26.65 9.97 -12.29
N LEU A 21 -25.76 9.15 -11.71
CA LEU A 21 -25.90 7.72 -11.34
C LEU A 21 -24.77 6.81 -11.89
N PRO A 22 -24.37 5.77 -11.13
CA PRO A 22 -23.32 4.81 -11.49
C PRO A 22 -23.67 3.85 -12.64
N ALA A 23 -24.90 3.89 -13.14
CA ALA A 23 -25.40 3.14 -14.28
C ALA A 23 -26.36 4.02 -15.07
N ASP A 24 -25.80 5.05 -15.70
CA ASP A 24 -26.52 5.74 -16.76
C ASP A 24 -26.70 4.72 -17.91
N PRO A 25 -27.94 4.36 -18.30
CA PRO A 25 -28.19 3.43 -19.41
C PRO A 25 -27.47 3.87 -20.70
N ASP A 26 -27.12 5.15 -20.80
CA ASP A 26 -26.33 5.69 -21.90
C ASP A 26 -24.93 5.06 -21.99
N VAL A 27 -24.30 4.66 -20.88
CA VAL A 27 -22.96 4.04 -20.91
C VAL A 27 -23.00 2.68 -21.62
N GLU A 28 -24.01 1.86 -21.33
CA GLU A 28 -24.18 0.54 -21.98
C GLU A 28 -24.41 0.69 -23.49
N VAL A 29 -25.27 1.63 -23.88
CA VAL A 29 -25.54 1.94 -25.29
C VAL A 29 -24.28 2.37 -26.02
N LEU A 30 -23.47 3.24 -25.39
CA LEU A 30 -22.22 3.73 -25.98
C LEU A 30 -21.17 2.62 -26.10
N LEU A 31 -21.05 1.73 -25.10
CA LEU A 31 -20.11 0.60 -25.11
C LEU A 31 -20.43 -0.42 -26.22
N GLY A 32 -21.71 -0.63 -26.51
CA GLY A 32 -22.17 -1.52 -27.58
C GLY A 32 -22.11 -0.93 -28.99
N ASP A 33 -21.81 0.36 -29.15
CA ASP A 33 -21.85 1.02 -30.45
C ASP A 33 -20.74 0.50 -31.39
N PRO A 34 -21.06 0.16 -32.66
CA PRO A 34 -20.06 -0.36 -33.59
C PRO A 34 -18.98 0.68 -33.95
N ARG A 35 -19.24 1.98 -33.78
CA ARG A 35 -18.30 3.06 -34.14
C ARG A 35 -17.22 3.20 -33.05
N PRO A 36 -15.92 3.07 -33.39
CA PRO A 36 -14.83 3.12 -32.41
C PRO A 36 -14.80 4.39 -31.54
N LEU A 37 -15.14 5.55 -32.11
CA LEU A 37 -15.16 6.82 -31.37
C LEU A 37 -16.25 6.87 -30.30
N VAL A 38 -17.42 6.31 -30.60
CA VAL A 38 -18.57 6.27 -29.66
C VAL A 38 -18.27 5.30 -28.52
N ARG A 39 -17.76 4.11 -28.87
CA ARG A 39 -17.29 3.14 -27.88
C ARG A 39 -16.19 3.70 -26.99
N ARG A 40 -15.24 4.44 -27.55
CA ARG A 40 -14.19 5.10 -26.74
C ARG A 40 -14.78 6.09 -25.74
N ALA A 41 -15.77 6.88 -26.15
CA ALA A 41 -16.48 7.76 -25.22
C ALA A 41 -17.19 6.98 -24.10
N GLY A 42 -17.81 5.84 -24.43
CA GLY A 42 -18.38 4.91 -23.45
C GLY A 42 -17.34 4.39 -22.44
N ILE A 43 -16.15 4.00 -22.90
CA ILE A 43 -15.04 3.55 -22.05
C ILE A 43 -14.54 4.68 -21.14
N ASP A 44 -14.41 5.90 -21.66
CA ASP A 44 -13.95 7.05 -20.88
C ASP A 44 -14.98 7.44 -19.81
N LEU A 45 -16.29 7.38 -20.13
CA LEU A 45 -17.38 7.54 -19.15
C LEU A 45 -17.41 6.42 -18.11
N ALA A 46 -17.19 5.18 -18.51
CA ALA A 46 -17.11 4.05 -17.60
C ALA A 46 -15.92 4.19 -16.63
N ARG A 47 -14.76 4.61 -17.15
CA ARG A 47 -13.57 4.90 -16.33
C ARG A 47 -13.85 5.96 -15.27
N GLU A 48 -14.44 7.08 -15.68
CA GLU A 48 -14.78 8.16 -14.74
C GLU A 48 -15.83 7.71 -13.71
N SER A 49 -16.81 6.93 -14.15
CA SER A 49 -17.82 6.36 -13.26
C SER A 49 -17.20 5.43 -12.22
N MET A 50 -16.26 4.56 -12.62
CA MET A 50 -15.50 3.70 -11.70
C MET A 50 -14.66 4.50 -10.69
N ARG A 51 -14.09 5.63 -11.10
CA ARG A 51 -13.31 6.53 -10.23
C ARG A 51 -14.17 7.31 -9.26
N ARG A 52 -15.42 7.61 -9.61
CA ARG A 52 -16.31 8.40 -8.75
C ARG A 52 -17.18 7.55 -7.82
N TRP A 53 -17.71 6.44 -8.33
CA TRP A 53 -18.76 5.68 -7.66
C TRP A 53 -18.30 4.27 -7.29
N ARG A 54 -18.55 3.87 -6.03
CA ARG A 54 -18.15 2.54 -5.54
C ARG A 54 -18.94 1.38 -6.14
N ALA A 55 -20.17 1.64 -6.60
CA ALA A 55 -21.01 0.62 -7.24
C ALA A 55 -20.63 0.37 -8.72
N ALA A 56 -19.93 1.32 -9.36
CA ALA A 56 -19.68 1.27 -10.80
C ALA A 56 -18.85 0.06 -11.27
N PRO A 57 -17.80 -0.43 -10.57
CA PRO A 57 -17.10 -1.64 -10.98
C PRO A 57 -18.02 -2.86 -11.13
N ALA A 58 -18.89 -3.12 -10.15
CA ALA A 58 -19.80 -4.25 -10.20
C ALA A 58 -20.85 -4.14 -11.32
N LEU A 59 -21.30 -2.92 -11.62
CA LEU A 59 -22.30 -2.66 -12.65
C LEU A 59 -21.70 -2.69 -14.06
N LEU A 60 -20.55 -2.06 -14.27
CA LEU A 60 -20.00 -1.80 -15.61
C LEU A 60 -19.07 -2.90 -16.12
N THR A 61 -18.39 -3.66 -15.23
CA THR A 61 -17.44 -4.69 -15.66
C THR A 61 -18.05 -5.76 -16.56
N PRO A 62 -19.26 -6.31 -16.32
CA PRO A 62 -19.87 -7.28 -17.22
C PRO A 62 -20.06 -6.74 -18.65
N PHE A 63 -20.47 -5.48 -18.80
CA PHE A 63 -20.67 -4.84 -20.10
C PHE A 63 -19.35 -4.55 -20.81
N ILE A 64 -18.37 -4.04 -20.07
CA ILE A 64 -17.03 -3.82 -20.63
C ILE A 64 -16.49 -5.15 -21.14
N THR A 65 -16.45 -6.19 -20.30
CA THR A 65 -15.89 -7.51 -20.68
C THR A 65 -16.61 -8.18 -21.86
N ALA A 66 -17.89 -7.89 -22.11
CA ALA A 66 -18.63 -8.39 -23.27
C ALA A 66 -18.21 -7.75 -24.61
N HIS A 67 -17.77 -6.49 -24.59
CA HIS A 67 -17.46 -5.70 -25.79
C HIS A 67 -15.98 -5.33 -25.93
N PHE A 68 -15.17 -5.82 -25.00
CA PHE A 68 -13.80 -5.42 -24.76
C PHE A 68 -12.79 -5.94 -25.81
N SER A 69 -11.89 -5.06 -26.27
CA SER A 69 -10.70 -5.38 -27.09
C SER A 69 -9.41 -5.10 -26.31
N ALA A 70 -8.30 -5.81 -26.57
CA ALA A 70 -7.03 -5.70 -25.82
C ALA A 70 -6.59 -4.27 -25.40
N GLY A 71 -6.81 -3.25 -26.24
CA GLY A 71 -6.43 -1.85 -25.96
C GLY A 71 -7.31 -1.11 -24.94
N GLU A 72 -8.46 -1.65 -24.57
CA GLU A 72 -9.41 -1.04 -23.62
C GLU A 72 -9.23 -1.57 -22.19
N ALA A 73 -8.28 -2.51 -21.94
CA ALA A 73 -8.27 -3.35 -20.73
C ALA A 73 -7.84 -2.54 -19.53
N GLU A 74 -7.14 -1.45 -19.82
CA GLU A 74 -6.65 -0.48 -18.88
C GLU A 74 -7.74 -0.02 -17.92
N VAL A 75 -8.99 0.19 -18.40
CA VAL A 75 -10.09 0.60 -17.52
C VAL A 75 -10.39 -0.42 -16.43
N LEU A 76 -10.39 -1.72 -16.78
CA LEU A 76 -10.58 -2.81 -15.83
C LEU A 76 -9.38 -2.93 -14.90
N CYS A 77 -8.17 -2.73 -15.45
CA CYS A 77 -6.92 -2.81 -14.71
C CYS A 77 -6.77 -1.67 -13.68
N GLU A 78 -7.45 -0.54 -13.81
CA GLU A 78 -7.36 0.54 -12.81
C GLU A 78 -8.03 0.17 -11.47
N SER A 79 -9.15 -0.55 -11.50
CA SER A 79 -9.93 -1.00 -10.34
C SER A 79 -9.59 -2.43 -9.93
N LEU A 80 -9.35 -2.66 -8.63
CA LEU A 80 -9.20 -3.99 -8.04
C LEU A 80 -10.49 -4.80 -8.18
N ALA A 81 -11.64 -4.20 -7.89
CA ALA A 81 -12.94 -4.87 -7.99
C ALA A 81 -13.26 -5.27 -9.44
N ALA A 82 -13.02 -4.37 -10.40
CA ALA A 82 -13.19 -4.69 -11.82
C ALA A 82 -12.21 -5.78 -12.28
N SER A 83 -10.95 -5.72 -11.82
CA SER A 83 -9.94 -6.73 -12.12
C SER A 83 -10.32 -8.11 -11.60
N GLU A 84 -10.88 -8.18 -10.39
CA GLU A 84 -11.37 -9.42 -9.77
C GLU A 84 -12.53 -10.01 -10.56
N LEU A 85 -13.53 -9.20 -10.91
CA LEU A 85 -14.67 -9.62 -11.71
C LEU A 85 -14.29 -10.03 -13.15
N ALA A 86 -13.21 -9.49 -13.69
CA ALA A 86 -12.73 -9.75 -15.05
C ALA A 86 -11.50 -10.69 -15.08
N ALA A 87 -11.17 -11.38 -13.99
CA ALA A 87 -9.89 -12.09 -13.85
C ALA A 87 -9.62 -13.08 -14.98
N ASP A 88 -10.61 -13.88 -15.39
CA ASP A 88 -10.44 -14.84 -16.48
C ASP A 88 -10.18 -14.16 -17.83
N ARG A 89 -10.91 -13.07 -18.12
CA ARG A 89 -10.68 -12.29 -19.35
C ARG A 89 -9.33 -11.60 -19.34
N LEU A 90 -8.87 -11.10 -18.20
CA LEU A 90 -7.53 -10.54 -18.07
C LEU A 90 -6.45 -11.62 -18.22
N ALA A 91 -6.73 -12.85 -17.78
CA ALA A 91 -5.82 -13.98 -17.96
C ALA A 91 -5.64 -14.33 -19.43
N ASP A 92 -6.71 -14.28 -20.23
CA ASP A 92 -6.66 -14.48 -21.69
C ASP A 92 -5.72 -13.47 -22.41
N LEU A 93 -5.47 -12.30 -21.80
CA LEU A 93 -4.62 -11.25 -22.36
C LEU A 93 -3.13 -11.39 -21.99
N LEU A 94 -2.77 -12.32 -21.10
CA LEU A 94 -1.38 -12.42 -20.60
C LEU A 94 -0.36 -12.77 -21.70
N ASP A 95 -0.82 -13.40 -22.77
CA ASP A 95 0.02 -13.77 -23.92
C ASP A 95 -0.20 -12.85 -25.14
N VAL A 96 -1.02 -11.79 -25.00
CA VAL A 96 -1.22 -10.77 -26.04
C VAL A 96 -0.19 -9.65 -25.85
N PRO A 97 0.78 -9.47 -26.78
CA PRO A 97 1.83 -8.48 -26.63
C PRO A 97 1.28 -7.06 -26.46
N GLY A 98 1.70 -6.38 -25.39
CA GLY A 98 1.29 -5.01 -25.08
C GLY A 98 -0.01 -4.91 -24.27
N ALA A 99 -0.83 -5.97 -24.21
CA ALA A 99 -1.93 -6.05 -23.24
C ALA A 99 -1.44 -6.63 -21.90
N ASP A 100 -0.49 -7.56 -21.97
CA ASP A 100 0.16 -8.22 -20.84
C ASP A 100 0.74 -7.22 -19.82
N VAL A 101 1.29 -6.09 -20.29
CA VAL A 101 1.85 -5.04 -19.41
C VAL A 101 0.81 -4.38 -18.49
N HIS A 102 -0.48 -4.44 -18.83
CA HIS A 102 -1.58 -3.94 -18.00
C HIS A 102 -2.29 -5.08 -17.25
N ALA A 103 -2.58 -6.18 -17.95
CA ALA A 103 -3.29 -7.33 -17.40
C ALA A 103 -2.51 -8.03 -16.28
N ALA A 104 -1.19 -8.22 -16.45
CA ALA A 104 -0.39 -8.94 -15.45
C ALA A 104 -0.31 -8.19 -14.10
N PRO A 105 -0.03 -6.87 -14.04
CA PRO A 105 -0.09 -6.13 -12.78
C PRO A 105 -1.50 -6.04 -12.16
N ALA A 106 -2.56 -6.06 -12.97
CA ALA A 106 -3.95 -6.11 -12.49
C ALA A 106 -4.27 -7.41 -11.76
N LEU A 107 -4.03 -8.54 -12.41
CA LEU A 107 -4.19 -9.86 -11.83
C LEU A 107 -3.30 -10.06 -10.59
N ALA A 108 -2.06 -9.60 -10.63
CA ALA A 108 -1.17 -9.73 -9.47
C ALA A 108 -1.62 -8.89 -8.26
N ARG A 109 -2.20 -7.71 -8.46
CA ARG A 109 -2.73 -6.88 -7.36
C ARG A 109 -3.90 -7.52 -6.60
N ILE A 110 -4.66 -8.39 -7.27
CA ILE A 110 -5.72 -9.21 -6.65
C ILE A 110 -5.21 -10.59 -6.19
N GLY A 111 -3.90 -10.86 -6.29
CA GLY A 111 -3.26 -12.09 -5.83
C GLY A 111 -3.32 -13.26 -6.81
N ASP A 112 -3.75 -13.05 -8.06
CA ASP A 112 -3.87 -14.11 -9.06
C ASP A 112 -2.50 -14.54 -9.59
N VAL A 113 -2.14 -15.79 -9.29
CA VAL A 113 -0.87 -16.43 -9.63
C VAL A 113 -0.64 -16.64 -11.13
N ARG A 114 -1.70 -16.65 -11.95
CA ARG A 114 -1.58 -16.80 -13.41
C ARG A 114 -0.75 -15.67 -14.03
N SER A 115 -0.69 -14.51 -13.38
CA SER A 115 0.11 -13.36 -13.82
C SER A 115 1.63 -13.54 -13.71
N LEU A 116 2.11 -14.52 -12.92
CA LEU A 116 3.53 -14.65 -12.58
C LEU A 116 4.46 -14.77 -13.81
N PRO A 117 4.19 -15.63 -14.82
CA PRO A 117 5.04 -15.72 -16.00
C PRO A 117 5.13 -14.40 -16.76
N ALA A 118 4.00 -13.69 -16.93
CA ALA A 118 3.95 -12.39 -17.60
C ALA A 118 4.69 -11.31 -16.81
N LEU A 119 4.54 -11.25 -15.49
CA LEU A 119 5.33 -10.34 -14.64
C LEU A 119 6.84 -10.60 -14.78
N CYS A 120 7.26 -11.87 -14.77
CA CYS A 120 8.67 -12.22 -14.98
C CYS A 120 9.16 -11.76 -16.36
N ARG A 121 8.34 -11.89 -17.42
CA ARG A 121 8.66 -11.37 -18.77
C ARG A 121 8.81 -9.85 -18.77
N ILE A 122 7.91 -9.12 -18.11
CA ILE A 122 7.95 -7.65 -17.97
C ILE A 122 9.22 -7.23 -17.22
N LEU A 123 9.60 -7.91 -16.14
CA LEU A 123 10.84 -7.64 -15.40
C LEU A 123 12.10 -7.98 -16.21
N ALA A 124 12.03 -9.02 -17.04
CA ALA A 124 13.11 -9.41 -17.94
C ALA A 124 13.34 -8.37 -19.05
N HIS A 125 12.25 -7.85 -19.62
CA HIS A 125 12.22 -6.93 -20.75
C HIS A 125 11.36 -5.71 -20.42
N PRO A 126 11.84 -4.81 -19.54
CA PRO A 126 11.02 -3.72 -19.04
C PRO A 126 10.56 -2.80 -20.16
N PRO A 127 9.27 -2.45 -20.22
CA PRO A 127 8.75 -1.48 -21.17
C PRO A 127 9.41 -0.11 -20.95
N ARG A 128 9.28 0.79 -21.94
CA ARG A 128 9.79 2.17 -21.82
C ARG A 128 9.21 2.89 -20.61
N THR A 129 7.95 2.62 -20.30
CA THR A 129 7.20 3.12 -19.15
C THR A 129 6.73 1.94 -18.33
N TRP A 130 7.16 1.88 -17.07
CA TRP A 130 6.70 0.87 -16.14
C TRP A 130 5.20 1.04 -15.90
N PRO A 131 4.41 -0.06 -15.88
CA PRO A 131 2.99 0.03 -15.59
C PRO A 131 2.79 0.55 -14.16
N TYR A 132 1.81 1.45 -14.01
CA TYR A 132 1.41 1.95 -12.70
C TYR A 132 0.97 0.81 -11.79
N GLY A 133 1.27 0.93 -10.49
CA GLY A 133 0.92 -0.08 -9.50
C GLY A 133 1.74 -1.38 -9.59
N LEU A 134 2.80 -1.47 -10.42
CA LEU A 134 3.64 -2.66 -10.47
C LEU A 134 4.28 -3.01 -9.12
N GLY A 135 4.67 -2.01 -8.32
CA GLY A 135 5.13 -2.23 -6.95
C GLY A 135 4.08 -2.92 -6.07
N GLU A 136 2.84 -2.43 -6.13
CA GLU A 136 1.70 -3.04 -5.42
C GLU A 136 1.42 -4.46 -5.93
N ALA A 137 1.55 -4.68 -7.23
CA ALA A 137 1.34 -5.98 -7.87
C ALA A 137 2.39 -7.01 -7.40
N VAL A 138 3.67 -6.61 -7.42
CA VAL A 138 4.77 -7.44 -6.93
C VAL A 138 4.62 -7.72 -5.44
N GLU A 139 4.26 -6.72 -4.63
CA GLU A 139 4.03 -6.90 -3.18
C GLU A 139 2.87 -7.87 -2.91
N ALA A 140 1.73 -7.71 -3.60
CA ALA A 140 0.55 -8.56 -3.42
C ALA A 140 0.79 -10.03 -3.80
N ILE A 141 1.66 -10.26 -4.79
CA ILE A 141 1.99 -11.60 -5.26
C ILE A 141 3.31 -12.14 -4.68
N ALA A 142 4.02 -11.39 -3.86
CA ALA A 142 5.20 -11.88 -3.16
C ALA A 142 4.74 -12.84 -2.05
N ALA A 143 5.07 -14.13 -2.19
CA ALA A 143 4.76 -15.15 -1.21
C ALA A 143 5.87 -16.20 -1.15
N PRO A 144 6.07 -16.88 0.00
CA PRO A 144 6.99 -18.01 0.10
C PRO A 144 6.74 -19.03 -1.01
N GLY A 145 7.81 -19.52 -1.66
CA GLY A 145 7.74 -20.49 -2.75
C GLY A 145 7.66 -19.91 -4.16
N ARG A 146 7.45 -18.59 -4.33
CA ARG A 146 7.41 -17.93 -5.66
C ARG A 146 8.79 -17.49 -6.16
N HIS A 147 9.75 -18.42 -6.18
CA HIS A 147 11.15 -18.16 -6.54
C HIS A 147 11.38 -17.50 -7.91
N PRO A 148 10.65 -17.84 -8.99
CA PRO A 148 10.88 -17.23 -10.30
C PRO A 148 10.71 -15.69 -10.30
N LEU A 149 9.79 -15.17 -9.48
CA LEU A 149 9.60 -13.73 -9.36
C LEU A 149 10.77 -13.06 -8.62
N LEU A 150 11.29 -13.70 -7.57
CA LEU A 150 12.47 -13.22 -6.86
C LEU A 150 13.68 -13.12 -7.80
N ASP A 151 13.93 -14.17 -8.59
CA ASP A 151 15.03 -14.21 -9.55
C ASP A 151 14.87 -13.14 -10.64
N ALA A 152 13.64 -12.92 -11.12
CA ALA A 152 13.33 -11.88 -12.09
C ALA A 152 13.58 -10.47 -11.53
N LEU A 153 13.19 -10.19 -10.28
CA LEU A 153 13.44 -8.92 -9.61
C LEU A 153 14.93 -8.65 -9.41
N LEU A 154 15.69 -9.64 -8.97
CA LEU A 154 17.15 -9.51 -8.80
C LEU A 154 17.83 -9.25 -10.14
N SER A 155 17.44 -10.00 -11.16
CA SER A 155 17.96 -9.82 -12.52
C SER A 155 17.64 -8.45 -13.11
N ALA A 156 16.42 -7.94 -12.88
CA ALA A 156 16.00 -6.62 -13.32
C ALA A 156 16.79 -5.49 -12.64
N ALA A 157 17.03 -5.60 -11.33
CA ALA A 157 17.86 -4.64 -10.59
C ALA A 157 19.32 -4.64 -11.07
N ALA A 158 19.89 -5.81 -11.37
CA ALA A 158 21.27 -5.91 -11.85
C ALA A 158 21.46 -5.29 -13.24
N ARG A 159 20.48 -5.44 -14.15
CA ARG A 159 20.56 -4.92 -15.52
C ARG A 159 20.32 -3.41 -15.65
N HIS A 160 19.60 -2.82 -14.71
CA HIS A 160 19.14 -1.43 -14.83
C HIS A 160 19.39 -0.60 -13.56
N PRO A 161 20.65 -0.42 -13.14
CA PRO A 161 20.99 0.32 -11.92
C PRO A 161 20.64 1.82 -12.00
N GLU A 162 20.62 2.43 -13.19
CA GLU A 162 20.67 3.90 -13.35
C GLU A 162 19.31 4.61 -13.58
N ARG A 163 18.17 3.95 -13.35
CA ARG A 163 16.85 4.52 -13.70
C ARG A 163 16.09 5.08 -12.49
N CYS A 164 16.56 6.20 -11.94
CA CYS A 164 15.80 7.02 -11.01
C CYS A 164 15.49 8.37 -11.66
N GLY A 165 14.36 8.46 -12.35
CA GLY A 165 13.82 9.73 -12.85
C GLY A 165 12.47 10.02 -12.18
N PRO A 166 12.05 11.29 -12.08
CA PRO A 166 10.72 11.65 -11.59
C PRO A 166 9.65 10.90 -12.40
N GLY A 167 8.77 10.18 -11.71
CA GLY A 167 7.70 9.37 -12.32
C GLY A 167 8.12 8.00 -12.86
N ARG A 168 9.37 7.55 -12.63
CA ARG A 168 9.82 6.19 -13.01
C ARG A 168 10.07 5.34 -11.77
N ILE A 169 9.52 4.13 -11.76
CA ILE A 169 9.82 3.13 -10.73
C ILE A 169 11.27 2.69 -10.90
N CYS A 170 12.10 2.97 -9.89
CA CYS A 170 13.47 2.46 -9.82
C CYS A 170 13.42 0.92 -9.70
N PRO A 171 14.10 0.15 -10.57
CA PRO A 171 14.15 -1.30 -10.46
C PRO A 171 14.66 -1.77 -9.09
N ALA A 172 15.65 -1.09 -8.50
CA ALA A 172 16.13 -1.42 -7.17
C ALA A 172 15.08 -1.20 -6.07
N LEU A 173 14.25 -0.15 -6.19
CA LEU A 173 13.13 0.08 -5.27
C LEU A 173 12.04 -0.99 -5.45
N LEU A 174 11.72 -1.35 -6.70
CA LEU A 174 10.78 -2.43 -6.99
C LEU A 174 11.26 -3.77 -6.42
N THR A 175 12.54 -4.09 -6.59
CA THR A 175 13.17 -5.27 -6.00
C THR A 175 13.13 -5.22 -4.48
N ALA A 176 13.43 -4.08 -3.87
CA ALA A 176 13.32 -3.92 -2.42
C ALA A 176 11.89 -4.17 -1.90
N VAL A 177 10.87 -3.63 -2.57
CA VAL A 177 9.46 -3.86 -2.25
C VAL A 177 9.10 -5.34 -2.38
N GLY A 178 9.46 -5.97 -3.50
CA GLY A 178 9.16 -7.38 -3.73
C GLY A 178 9.85 -8.30 -2.73
N VAL A 179 11.16 -8.12 -2.50
CA VAL A 179 11.94 -8.90 -1.54
C VAL A 179 11.35 -8.76 -0.13
N ALA A 180 10.96 -7.55 0.28
CA ALA A 180 10.31 -7.35 1.57
C ALA A 180 9.03 -8.21 1.73
N GLY A 181 8.25 -8.38 0.66
CA GLY A 181 7.06 -9.24 0.66
C GLY A 181 7.36 -10.73 0.82
N PHE A 182 8.53 -11.21 0.37
CA PHE A 182 8.97 -12.60 0.60
C PHE A 182 9.45 -12.85 2.05
N GLY A 183 9.82 -11.80 2.79
CA GLY A 183 10.34 -11.91 4.15
C GLY A 183 11.55 -12.85 4.25
N PRO A 184 11.60 -13.76 5.25
CA PRO A 184 12.71 -14.70 5.43
C PRO A 184 12.99 -15.62 4.22
N ALA A 185 11.98 -15.87 3.36
CA ALA A 185 12.14 -16.70 2.17
C ALA A 185 13.07 -16.05 1.12
N ALA A 186 13.29 -14.73 1.17
CA ALA A 186 14.23 -14.03 0.30
C ALA A 186 15.69 -14.08 0.77
N THR A 187 16.06 -15.02 1.65
CA THR A 187 17.46 -15.24 2.04
C THR A 187 18.43 -15.33 0.84
N PRO A 188 18.10 -16.01 -0.28
CA PRO A 188 18.99 -16.06 -1.44
C PRO A 188 19.33 -14.69 -2.04
N ALA A 189 18.49 -13.66 -1.79
CA ALA A 189 18.68 -12.30 -2.30
C ALA A 189 19.71 -11.48 -1.52
N VAL A 190 20.12 -11.89 -0.32
CA VAL A 190 20.96 -11.08 0.58
C VAL A 190 22.26 -10.59 -0.10
N PRO A 191 23.06 -11.42 -0.80
CA PRO A 191 24.30 -10.95 -1.42
C PRO A 191 24.06 -9.87 -2.47
N ALA A 192 23.01 -10.02 -3.29
CA ALA A 192 22.65 -9.07 -4.32
C ALA A 192 22.14 -7.75 -3.73
N LEU A 193 21.32 -7.80 -2.67
CA LEU A 193 20.84 -6.60 -1.97
C LEU A 193 21.99 -5.82 -1.30
N VAL A 194 22.95 -6.52 -0.70
CA VAL A 194 24.14 -5.88 -0.12
C VAL A 194 24.98 -5.20 -1.20
N ALA A 195 25.17 -5.84 -2.35
CA ALA A 195 25.87 -5.22 -3.49
C ALA A 195 25.15 -3.97 -4.01
N LEU A 196 23.82 -4.04 -4.19
CA LEU A 196 22.99 -2.91 -4.60
C LEU A 196 23.01 -1.76 -3.58
N LEU A 197 23.04 -2.09 -2.29
CA LEU A 197 23.10 -1.10 -1.21
C LEU A 197 24.45 -0.38 -1.21
N ARG A 198 25.56 -1.10 -1.34
CA ARG A 198 26.90 -0.48 -1.47
C ARG A 198 26.97 0.48 -2.64
N GLN A 199 26.42 0.10 -3.78
CA GLN A 199 26.35 0.97 -4.95
C GLN A 199 25.53 2.23 -4.66
N ALA A 200 24.33 2.07 -4.08
CA ALA A 200 23.43 3.18 -3.82
C ALA A 200 24.01 4.22 -2.83
N ILE A 201 24.84 3.79 -1.87
CA ILE A 201 25.49 4.69 -0.89
C ILE A 201 26.46 5.67 -1.56
N GLY A 202 27.09 5.27 -2.67
CA GLY A 202 28.03 6.12 -3.40
C GLY A 202 27.37 7.13 -4.34
N GLU A 203 26.05 7.04 -4.56
CA GLU A 203 25.33 7.83 -5.55
C GLU A 203 24.59 9.01 -4.88
N PRO A 204 24.82 10.28 -5.29
CA PRO A 204 24.11 11.42 -4.72
C PRO A 204 22.61 11.36 -5.05
N GLY A 205 21.74 11.72 -4.08
CA GLY A 205 20.30 11.92 -4.30
C GLY A 205 19.42 10.67 -4.27
N HIS A 206 19.91 9.54 -3.75
CA HIS A 206 19.23 8.23 -3.82
C HIS A 206 18.67 7.69 -2.49
N ASP A 207 18.29 8.58 -1.55
CA ASP A 207 17.80 8.24 -0.20
C ASP A 207 16.68 7.19 -0.20
N HIS A 208 15.75 7.26 -1.17
CA HIS A 208 14.65 6.30 -1.28
C HIS A 208 15.13 4.88 -1.64
N ARG A 209 16.18 4.75 -2.46
CA ARG A 209 16.77 3.45 -2.83
C ARG A 209 17.45 2.82 -1.62
N VAL A 210 18.27 3.60 -0.90
CA VAL A 210 18.93 3.15 0.34
C VAL A 210 17.89 2.71 1.35
N THR A 211 16.87 3.55 1.61
CA THR A 211 15.78 3.23 2.55
C THR A 211 15.04 1.94 2.17
N GLY A 212 14.73 1.76 0.88
CA GLY A 212 14.08 0.54 0.39
C GLY A 212 14.93 -0.70 0.64
N LEU A 213 16.21 -0.67 0.26
CA LEU A 213 17.14 -1.81 0.41
C LEU A 213 17.39 -2.16 1.88
N VAL A 214 17.58 -1.17 2.73
CA VAL A 214 17.70 -1.33 4.19
C VAL A 214 16.46 -2.01 4.76
N ARG A 215 15.26 -1.56 4.37
CA ARG A 215 13.99 -2.15 4.79
C ARG A 215 13.84 -3.60 4.32
N ALA A 216 14.23 -3.90 3.07
CA ALA A 216 14.19 -5.24 2.52
C ALA A 216 15.10 -6.21 3.31
N LEU A 217 16.34 -5.80 3.61
CA LEU A 217 17.26 -6.58 4.45
C LEU A 217 16.70 -6.81 5.86
N GLY A 218 16.07 -5.79 6.46
CA GLY A 218 15.41 -5.92 7.76
C GLY A 218 14.25 -6.93 7.76
N HIS A 219 13.48 -7.03 6.67
CA HIS A 219 12.38 -7.99 6.53
C HIS A 219 12.83 -9.44 6.29
N ILE A 220 14.01 -9.64 5.70
CA ILE A 220 14.65 -10.97 5.65
C ILE A 220 15.01 -11.43 7.07
N GLY A 221 15.35 -10.49 7.97
CA GLY A 221 15.61 -10.77 9.38
C GLY A 221 17.00 -11.39 9.61
N PRO A 222 17.17 -12.30 10.58
CA PRO A 222 18.50 -12.78 11.00
C PRO A 222 19.37 -13.40 9.91
N ARG A 223 18.76 -13.93 8.84
CA ARG A 223 19.48 -14.51 7.71
C ARG A 223 20.20 -13.46 6.85
N ALA A 224 19.94 -12.17 7.08
CA ALA A 224 20.66 -11.05 6.48
C ALA A 224 21.85 -10.55 7.34
N ALA A 225 22.34 -11.33 8.31
CA ALA A 225 23.46 -10.95 9.19
C ALA A 225 24.72 -10.45 8.45
N ALA A 226 24.99 -10.95 7.25
CA ALA A 226 26.10 -10.48 6.41
C ALA A 226 26.01 -8.98 6.02
N ALA A 227 24.83 -8.36 6.15
CA ALA A 227 24.63 -6.94 5.88
C ALA A 227 24.96 -6.02 7.07
N VAL A 228 25.09 -6.55 8.28
CA VAL A 228 25.24 -5.75 9.52
C VAL A 228 26.36 -4.71 9.44
N PRO A 229 27.60 -5.04 9.02
CA PRO A 229 28.67 -4.03 8.97
C PRO A 229 28.37 -2.85 8.03
N LEU A 230 27.62 -3.11 6.95
CA LEU A 230 27.21 -2.06 6.00
C LEU A 230 26.05 -1.23 6.56
N LEU A 231 25.16 -1.83 7.33
CA LEU A 231 24.04 -1.13 7.95
C LEU A 231 24.52 -0.21 9.09
N GLU A 232 25.55 -0.61 9.84
CA GLU A 232 26.15 0.22 10.88
C GLU A 232 26.76 1.51 10.34
N SER A 233 27.32 1.48 9.11
CA SER A 233 27.88 2.68 8.49
C SER A 233 26.83 3.67 7.96
N LEU A 234 25.56 3.27 7.87
CA LEU A 234 24.45 4.11 7.42
C LEU A 234 23.82 4.95 8.54
N GLY A 235 24.14 4.66 9.80
CA GLY A 235 23.61 5.36 10.97
C GLY A 235 22.12 5.13 11.22
N ASP A 236 21.45 6.17 11.72
CA ASP A 236 20.11 6.12 12.31
C ASP A 236 19.04 5.47 11.41
N GLY A 237 19.10 5.71 10.09
CA GLY A 237 18.13 5.17 9.14
C GLY A 237 18.12 3.64 9.06
N ALA A 238 19.21 2.98 9.48
CA ALA A 238 19.36 1.53 9.46
C ALA A 238 19.00 0.84 10.78
N VAL A 239 18.76 1.59 11.87
CA VAL A 239 18.49 1.03 13.20
C VAL A 239 17.33 0.02 13.20
N PRO A 240 16.18 0.26 12.54
CA PRO A 240 15.10 -0.74 12.52
C PRO A 240 15.49 -2.04 11.80
N ALA A 241 16.40 -1.99 10.82
CA ALA A 241 16.90 -3.18 10.15
C ALA A 241 17.91 -3.92 11.02
N LEU A 242 18.83 -3.20 11.66
CA LEU A 242 19.80 -3.76 12.62
C LEU A 242 19.09 -4.55 13.72
N VAL A 243 18.10 -3.95 14.40
CA VAL A 243 17.32 -4.61 15.47
C VAL A 243 16.61 -5.88 14.98
N ARG A 244 16.09 -5.89 13.74
CA ARG A 244 15.44 -7.09 13.17
C ARG A 244 16.41 -8.20 12.83
N ILE A 245 17.60 -7.84 12.34
CA ILE A 245 18.62 -8.79 11.89
C ILE A 245 19.36 -9.38 13.10
N THR A 246 19.83 -8.55 14.02
CA THR A 246 20.65 -8.99 15.15
C THR A 246 19.79 -9.48 16.32
N GLY A 247 18.55 -8.99 16.42
CA GLY A 247 17.74 -9.17 17.62
C GLY A 247 18.22 -8.32 18.81
N ASP A 248 19.28 -7.53 18.64
CA ASP A 248 19.88 -6.73 19.70
C ASP A 248 19.07 -5.45 19.94
N ARG A 249 18.47 -5.38 21.13
CA ARG A 249 17.68 -4.22 21.56
C ARG A 249 18.54 -2.98 21.82
N ALA A 250 19.85 -3.12 22.02
CA ALA A 250 20.74 -2.01 22.35
C ALA A 250 20.78 -0.94 21.24
N TYR A 251 20.63 -1.32 19.97
CA TYR A 251 20.51 -0.38 18.86
C TYR A 251 19.28 0.53 19.02
N ALA A 252 18.12 -0.03 19.36
CA ALA A 252 16.89 0.74 19.58
C ALA A 252 16.97 1.58 20.87
N ASP A 253 17.48 0.99 21.96
CA ASP A 253 17.61 1.68 23.25
C ASP A 253 18.54 2.90 23.13
N THR A 254 19.69 2.74 22.46
CA THR A 254 20.65 3.83 22.20
C THR A 254 20.02 4.95 21.38
N TYR A 255 19.38 4.58 20.26
CA TYR A 255 18.74 5.56 19.37
C TYR A 255 17.62 6.34 20.09
N LEU A 256 16.69 5.63 20.75
CA LEU A 256 15.57 6.27 21.47
C LEU A 256 16.04 7.06 22.69
N GLY A 257 17.14 6.64 23.34
CA GLY A 257 17.78 7.36 24.45
C GLY A 257 18.44 8.68 24.02
N ALA A 258 18.96 8.74 22.79
CA ALA A 258 19.53 9.95 22.21
C ALA A 258 18.45 10.95 21.74
N LEU A 259 17.23 10.49 21.46
CA LEU A 259 16.13 11.39 21.09
C LEU A 259 15.77 12.33 22.24
N PRO A 260 15.40 13.58 21.94
CA PRO A 260 14.76 14.46 22.91
C PRO A 260 13.56 13.75 23.55
N TYR A 261 13.28 14.08 24.80
CA TYR A 261 12.13 13.51 25.51
C TYR A 261 10.80 13.82 24.80
N ASP A 262 10.74 14.88 23.99
CA ASP A 262 9.57 15.26 23.18
C ASP A 262 9.87 15.25 21.66
N PRO A 263 10.06 14.07 21.03
CA PRO A 263 10.58 13.98 19.67
C PRO A 263 9.53 14.48 18.65
N ARG A 264 9.61 15.74 18.24
CA ARG A 264 8.61 16.39 17.35
C ARG A 264 8.40 15.65 16.03
N ARG A 265 9.46 15.05 15.48
CA ARG A 265 9.44 14.28 14.24
C ARG A 265 10.47 13.17 14.35
N CYS A 266 10.01 11.93 14.45
CA CYS A 266 10.87 10.76 14.36
C CYS A 266 10.08 9.67 13.61
N PRO A 267 10.30 9.52 12.29
CA PRO A 267 9.53 8.59 11.47
C PRO A 267 9.74 7.13 11.90
N ILE A 268 10.93 6.79 12.42
CA ILE A 268 11.29 5.44 12.84
C ILE A 268 10.99 5.15 14.32
N GLY A 269 10.68 6.17 15.13
CA GLY A 269 10.44 6.02 16.57
C GLY A 269 9.31 5.03 16.89
N PRO A 270 8.09 5.20 16.34
CA PRO A 270 7.01 4.24 16.50
C PRO A 270 7.39 2.80 16.10
N GLU A 271 8.17 2.64 15.03
CA GLU A 271 8.61 1.33 14.57
C GLU A 271 9.55 0.65 15.57
N LEU A 272 10.52 1.39 16.12
CA LEU A 272 11.44 0.88 17.14
C LEU A 272 10.73 0.54 18.45
N LEU A 273 9.78 1.37 18.89
CA LEU A 273 8.95 1.08 20.06
C LEU A 273 8.14 -0.22 19.86
N GLY A 274 7.61 -0.46 18.66
CA GLY A 274 6.96 -1.72 18.32
C GLY A 274 7.91 -2.92 18.42
N LEU A 275 9.13 -2.79 17.87
CA LEU A 275 10.15 -3.85 17.93
C LEU A 275 10.59 -4.17 19.37
N LEU A 276 10.64 -3.17 20.25
CA LEU A 276 10.95 -3.35 21.67
C LEU A 276 9.81 -4.00 22.44
N LEU A 277 8.55 -3.65 22.16
CA LEU A 277 7.38 -4.35 22.70
C LEU A 277 7.41 -5.84 22.36
N ASP A 278 7.85 -6.20 21.16
CA ASP A 278 8.02 -7.60 20.74
C ASP A 278 9.21 -8.30 21.45
N ARG A 279 10.11 -7.56 22.11
CA ARG A 279 11.40 -8.03 22.66
C ARG A 279 11.59 -7.72 24.15
N GLY A 280 10.54 -7.94 24.94
CA GLY A 280 10.61 -7.80 26.39
C GLY A 280 10.13 -6.44 26.93
N GLY A 281 9.44 -5.66 26.10
CA GLY A 281 8.69 -4.48 26.56
C GLY A 281 9.49 -3.17 26.55
N LEU A 282 8.81 -2.13 27.03
CA LEU A 282 9.32 -0.76 27.07
C LEU A 282 9.82 -0.41 28.47
N THR A 283 10.91 0.36 28.54
CA THR A 283 11.28 1.08 29.77
C THR A 283 10.28 2.21 30.06
N GLY A 284 10.24 2.72 31.30
CA GLY A 284 9.33 3.83 31.65
C GLY A 284 9.49 5.06 30.75
N ARG A 285 10.74 5.43 30.42
CA ARG A 285 11.01 6.53 29.46
C ARG A 285 10.46 6.24 28.05
N GLN A 286 10.57 5.00 27.58
CA GLN A 286 10.08 4.60 26.26
C GLN A 286 8.55 4.54 26.21
N ALA A 287 7.90 4.13 27.31
CA ALA A 287 6.46 4.22 27.47
C ALA A 287 6.00 5.69 27.41
N ASP A 288 6.67 6.59 28.12
CA ASP A 288 6.38 8.04 28.03
C ASP A 288 6.55 8.57 26.59
N GLN A 289 7.61 8.16 25.89
CA GLN A 289 7.81 8.53 24.48
C GLN A 289 6.67 8.00 23.60
N LEU A 290 6.21 6.76 23.83
CA LEU A 290 5.08 6.16 23.12
C LEU A 290 3.80 7.00 23.34
N HIS A 291 3.48 7.35 24.58
CA HIS A 291 2.34 8.23 24.89
C HIS A 291 2.49 9.59 24.19
N ARG A 292 3.66 10.21 24.21
CA ARG A 292 3.86 11.51 23.54
C ARG A 292 3.67 11.47 22.02
N PHE A 293 4.06 10.38 21.37
CA PHE A 293 3.72 10.17 19.96
C PHE A 293 2.21 10.05 19.75
N PHE A 294 1.52 9.34 20.65
CA PHE A 294 0.07 9.20 20.61
C PHE A 294 -0.69 10.50 20.92
N ASP A 295 -0.16 11.35 21.79
CA ASP A 295 -0.81 12.58 22.23
C ASP A 295 -0.85 13.67 21.15
N ARG A 296 -0.08 13.50 20.08
CA ARG A 296 0.08 14.50 19.02
C ARG A 296 -0.73 14.16 17.78
N PRO A 297 -1.72 15.01 17.41
CA PRO A 297 -2.52 14.77 16.21
C PRO A 297 -1.66 14.59 14.96
N GLY A 298 -1.96 13.54 14.19
CA GLY A 298 -1.35 13.26 12.90
C GLY A 298 -0.99 11.78 12.70
N PRO A 299 -0.25 11.45 11.63
CA PRO A 299 0.06 10.06 11.28
C PRO A 299 0.81 9.29 12.37
N ALA A 300 1.62 9.97 13.18
CA ALA A 300 2.34 9.34 14.29
C ALA A 300 1.36 8.79 15.35
N GLN A 301 0.31 9.54 15.69
CA GLN A 301 -0.69 9.12 16.68
C GLN A 301 -1.41 7.84 16.27
N VAL A 302 -1.80 7.73 15.00
CA VAL A 302 -2.49 6.51 14.52
C VAL A 302 -1.51 5.35 14.37
N ARG A 303 -0.26 5.61 13.94
CA ARG A 303 0.78 4.58 13.86
C ARG A 303 1.17 4.01 15.22
N THR A 304 1.08 4.80 16.30
CA THR A 304 1.33 4.34 17.67
C THR A 304 0.10 3.78 18.37
N ALA A 305 -1.11 4.02 17.87
CA ALA A 305 -2.34 3.50 18.48
C ALA A 305 -2.34 1.96 18.71
N PRO A 306 -1.89 1.11 17.76
CA PRO A 306 -1.79 -0.33 18.02
C PRO A 306 -0.79 -0.65 19.14
N LEU A 307 0.26 0.15 19.29
CA LEU A 307 1.31 -0.04 20.29
C LEU A 307 0.82 0.38 21.68
N ILE A 308 0.10 1.49 21.78
CA ILE A 308 -0.59 1.94 22.99
C ILE A 308 -1.56 0.86 23.47
N TRP A 309 -2.40 0.35 22.57
CA TRP A 309 -3.33 -0.73 22.94
C TRP A 309 -2.61 -1.98 23.44
N ARG A 310 -1.51 -2.38 22.78
CA ARG A 310 -0.71 -3.54 23.22
C ARG A 310 -0.01 -3.31 24.55
N HIS A 311 0.38 -2.09 24.87
CA HIS A 311 1.13 -1.75 26.08
C HIS A 311 0.20 -1.59 27.29
N ASP A 312 -0.85 -0.77 27.14
CA ASP A 312 -1.71 -0.35 28.25
C ASP A 312 -3.07 -1.09 28.28
N GLY A 313 -3.42 -1.77 27.19
CA GLY A 313 -4.63 -2.57 27.10
C GLY A 313 -5.92 -1.76 27.28
N PRO A 314 -6.95 -2.38 27.93
CA PRO A 314 -8.27 -1.78 28.11
C PRO A 314 -8.31 -0.40 28.76
N ALA A 315 -7.31 -0.05 29.57
CA ALA A 315 -7.23 1.27 30.20
C ALA A 315 -7.21 2.42 29.16
N MET A 316 -6.78 2.13 27.93
CA MET A 316 -6.73 3.12 26.85
C MET A 316 -7.94 3.12 25.92
N ALA A 317 -8.93 2.25 26.13
CA ALA A 317 -10.06 2.08 25.22
C ALA A 317 -10.79 3.41 24.95
N GLU A 318 -11.22 4.12 25.99
CA GLU A 318 -11.98 5.38 25.84
C GLU A 318 -11.20 6.41 25.01
N ARG A 319 -9.90 6.55 25.27
CA ARG A 319 -9.05 7.52 24.58
C ARG A 319 -8.83 7.14 23.12
N LEU A 320 -8.63 5.86 22.82
CA LEU A 320 -8.50 5.37 21.45
C LEU A 320 -9.79 5.57 20.67
N LEU A 321 -10.95 5.26 21.26
CA LEU A 321 -12.27 5.44 20.64
C LEU A 321 -12.57 6.91 20.33
N ARG A 322 -12.01 7.85 21.10
CA ARG A 322 -12.15 9.29 20.85
C ARG A 322 -11.33 9.77 19.65
N VAL A 323 -10.24 9.08 19.32
CA VAL A 323 -9.25 9.55 18.33
C VAL A 323 -9.37 8.80 17.01
N LEU A 324 -9.47 7.48 17.04
CA LEU A 324 -9.37 6.63 15.85
C LEU A 324 -10.44 6.89 14.78
N PRO A 325 -11.71 7.19 15.13
CA PRO A 325 -12.74 7.48 14.12
C PRO A 325 -12.38 8.62 13.16
N ASP A 326 -11.65 9.63 13.63
CA ASP A 326 -11.25 10.81 12.84
C ASP A 326 -10.25 10.48 11.71
N TYR A 327 -9.72 9.26 11.68
CA TYR A 327 -8.72 8.81 10.72
C TYR A 327 -9.22 7.72 9.77
N LEU A 328 -10.49 7.31 9.89
CA LEU A 328 -11.01 6.18 9.12
C LEU A 328 -11.22 6.49 7.64
N ASP A 329 -11.32 7.77 7.25
CA ASP A 329 -11.42 8.24 5.87
C ASP A 329 -10.08 8.64 5.23
N ASP A 330 -8.98 8.58 5.99
CA ASP A 330 -7.63 8.82 5.49
C ASP A 330 -6.98 7.51 5.07
N HIS A 331 -6.83 7.28 3.77
CA HIS A 331 -6.19 6.09 3.21
C HIS A 331 -4.79 5.75 3.77
N CYS A 332 -4.02 6.75 4.22
CA CYS A 332 -2.70 6.55 4.82
C CYS A 332 -2.78 6.12 6.30
N CYS A 333 -3.78 6.61 7.03
CA CYS A 333 -3.90 6.41 8.48
C CYS A 333 -4.88 5.29 8.85
N ALA A 334 -5.96 5.14 8.09
CA ALA A 334 -7.03 4.18 8.32
C ALA A 334 -6.55 2.74 8.49
N PRO A 335 -5.55 2.21 7.76
CA PRO A 335 -5.05 0.84 8.00
C PRO A 335 -4.55 0.62 9.44
N TYR A 336 -3.93 1.63 10.05
CA TYR A 336 -3.46 1.55 11.43
C TYR A 336 -4.61 1.70 12.43
N ALA A 337 -5.57 2.59 12.14
CA ALA A 337 -6.77 2.76 12.96
C ALA A 337 -7.61 1.48 12.99
N LEU A 338 -7.93 0.92 11.82
CA LEU A 338 -8.69 -0.32 11.68
C LEU A 338 -7.98 -1.49 12.37
N LYS A 339 -6.66 -1.63 12.21
CA LYS A 339 -5.88 -2.66 12.92
C LYS A 339 -6.01 -2.53 14.43
N THR A 340 -5.99 -1.30 14.96
CA THR A 340 -6.14 -1.05 16.40
C THR A 340 -7.56 -1.40 16.86
N LEU A 341 -8.59 -0.95 16.14
CA LEU A 341 -9.99 -1.23 16.48
C LEU A 341 -10.30 -2.72 16.46
N VAL A 342 -9.77 -3.47 15.49
CA VAL A 342 -9.91 -4.94 15.46
C VAL A 342 -9.22 -5.57 16.68
N ALA A 343 -8.02 -5.12 17.03
CA ALA A 343 -7.30 -5.63 18.21
C ALA A 343 -7.98 -5.29 19.54
N MET A 344 -8.81 -4.25 19.57
CA MET A 344 -9.65 -3.89 20.72
C MET A 344 -10.85 -4.82 20.92
N GLY A 345 -11.25 -5.58 19.89
CA GLY A 345 -12.37 -6.52 19.96
C GLY A 345 -13.68 -5.86 20.39
N ALA A 346 -14.35 -6.42 21.39
CA ALA A 346 -15.62 -5.91 21.91
C ALA A 346 -15.56 -4.44 22.36
N ALA A 347 -14.41 -3.95 22.83
CA ALA A 347 -14.25 -2.55 23.24
C ALA A 347 -14.39 -1.57 22.07
N ALA A 348 -14.21 -2.01 20.81
CA ALA A 348 -14.38 -1.18 19.62
C ALA A 348 -15.81 -1.07 19.10
N ARG A 349 -16.80 -1.73 19.73
CA ARG A 349 -18.20 -1.71 19.30
C ARG A 349 -18.78 -0.30 19.08
N PRO A 350 -18.46 0.72 19.91
CA PRO A 350 -18.97 2.08 19.68
C PRO A 350 -18.59 2.69 18.32
N VAL A 351 -17.58 2.17 17.62
CA VAL A 351 -17.12 2.68 16.31
C VAL A 351 -17.86 2.05 15.13
N VAL A 352 -18.67 1.00 15.34
CA VAL A 352 -19.40 0.31 14.26
C VAL A 352 -20.22 1.28 13.38
N PRO A 353 -20.99 2.24 13.93
CA PRO A 353 -21.72 3.20 13.09
C PRO A 353 -20.81 4.05 12.19
N ALA A 354 -19.59 4.38 12.64
CA ALA A 354 -18.63 5.12 11.81
C ALA A 354 -18.05 4.26 10.68
N LEU A 355 -17.81 2.96 10.94
CA LEU A 355 -17.41 2.01 9.90
C LEU A 355 -18.53 1.82 8.86
N GLU A 356 -19.78 1.69 9.31
CA GLU A 356 -20.96 1.57 8.43
C GLU A 356 -21.15 2.83 7.60
N ALA A 357 -20.99 4.03 8.20
CA ALA A 357 -21.02 5.28 7.46
C ALA A 357 -19.97 5.34 6.35
N ILE A 358 -18.79 4.74 6.52
CA ILE A 358 -17.79 4.61 5.46
C ILE A 358 -18.22 3.58 4.43
N ILE A 359 -18.70 2.41 4.83
CA ILE A 359 -19.13 1.33 3.92
C ILE A 359 -20.27 1.80 3.00
N ASP A 360 -21.23 2.54 3.55
CA ASP A 360 -22.45 2.98 2.88
C ASP A 360 -22.24 4.20 1.98
N ARG A 361 -21.05 4.81 1.98
CA ARG A 361 -20.76 5.92 1.05
C ARG A 361 -20.89 5.43 -0.38
N ARG A 362 -21.65 6.17 -1.17
CA ARG A 362 -21.82 5.93 -2.62
C ARG A 362 -20.62 6.42 -3.42
N GLU A 363 -20.13 7.61 -3.07
CA GLU A 363 -18.94 8.22 -3.69
C GLU A 363 -17.66 7.77 -2.99
N ARG A 364 -16.58 7.69 -3.77
CA ARG A 364 -15.24 7.39 -3.26
C ARG A 364 -14.70 8.52 -2.40
N LEU A 365 -13.73 8.18 -1.56
CA LEU A 365 -13.03 9.18 -0.76
C LEU A 365 -12.12 10.04 -1.65
N PRO A 366 -12.09 11.37 -1.44
CA PRO A 366 -11.13 12.22 -2.13
C PRO A 366 -9.73 11.90 -1.60
N VAL A 367 -8.93 11.26 -2.45
CA VAL A 367 -7.54 10.95 -2.16
C VAL A 367 -6.69 11.75 -3.14
N HIS A 368 -5.50 12.19 -2.72
CA HIS A 368 -4.57 12.93 -3.57
C HIS A 368 -3.23 12.20 -3.63
N LEU A 369 -3.20 11.12 -4.41
CA LEU A 369 -1.97 10.37 -4.69
C LEU A 369 -1.28 10.82 -5.98
N GLY A 370 -1.95 11.66 -6.78
CA GLY A 370 -1.41 12.17 -8.04
C GLY A 370 -1.55 11.18 -9.21
N ASP A 371 -2.16 10.02 -8.95
CA ASP A 371 -2.57 9.03 -9.95
C ASP A 371 -4.01 8.59 -9.65
N PRO A 372 -4.99 8.92 -10.51
CA PRO A 372 -6.39 8.54 -10.29
C PRO A 372 -6.59 7.03 -10.13
N GLY A 373 -5.77 6.21 -10.80
CA GLY A 373 -5.81 4.76 -10.64
C GLY A 373 -5.39 4.33 -9.23
N ALA A 374 -4.32 4.91 -8.69
CA ALA A 374 -3.89 4.65 -7.32
C ALA A 374 -4.91 5.13 -6.28
N GLU A 375 -5.57 6.27 -6.52
CA GLU A 375 -6.63 6.81 -5.65
C GLU A 375 -7.84 5.87 -5.60
N LEU A 376 -8.29 5.42 -6.77
CA LEU A 376 -9.32 4.40 -6.93
C LEU A 376 -8.99 3.13 -6.13
N ARG A 377 -7.76 2.59 -6.29
CA ARG A 377 -7.34 1.41 -5.54
C ARG A 377 -7.21 1.62 -4.04
N ALA A 378 -6.74 2.78 -3.62
CA ALA A 378 -6.61 3.11 -2.21
C ALA A 378 -7.98 3.10 -1.51
N ASP A 379 -9.01 3.68 -2.15
CA ASP A 379 -10.40 3.63 -1.68
C ASP A 379 -10.92 2.18 -1.63
N GLU A 380 -10.69 1.36 -2.65
CA GLU A 380 -11.15 -0.03 -2.68
C GLU A 380 -10.49 -0.88 -1.59
N ARG A 381 -9.16 -0.76 -1.38
CA ARG A 381 -8.47 -1.45 -0.28
C ARG A 381 -8.99 -0.99 1.08
N LEU A 382 -9.27 0.30 1.24
CA LEU A 382 -9.84 0.84 2.47
C LEU A 382 -11.25 0.30 2.71
N LEU A 383 -12.10 0.27 1.70
CA LEU A 383 -13.45 -0.30 1.79
C LEU A 383 -13.42 -1.77 2.21
N THR A 384 -12.57 -2.59 1.57
CA THR A 384 -12.40 -4.02 1.92
C THR A 384 -11.94 -4.19 3.37
N ARG A 385 -10.93 -3.43 3.81
CA ARG A 385 -10.44 -3.48 5.19
C ARG A 385 -11.49 -3.01 6.20
N THR A 386 -12.29 -2.02 5.84
CA THR A 386 -13.37 -1.49 6.71
C THR A 386 -14.47 -2.52 6.91
N ARG A 387 -14.88 -3.22 5.82
CA ARG A 387 -15.84 -4.33 5.91
C ARG A 387 -15.31 -5.46 6.79
N GLN A 388 -14.08 -5.91 6.55
CA GLN A 388 -13.44 -6.95 7.36
C GLN A 388 -13.33 -6.54 8.83
N ALA A 389 -12.95 -5.29 9.13
CA ALA A 389 -12.88 -4.80 10.49
C ALA A 389 -14.25 -4.77 11.17
N ARG A 390 -15.30 -4.32 10.46
CA ARG A 390 -16.68 -4.29 10.97
C ARG A 390 -17.17 -5.69 11.31
N GLU A 391 -16.95 -6.66 10.42
CA GLU A 391 -17.31 -8.06 10.62
C GLU A 391 -16.59 -8.65 11.84
N LEU A 392 -15.27 -8.46 11.93
CA LEU A 392 -14.47 -8.94 13.05
C LEU A 392 -14.91 -8.32 14.38
N ILE A 393 -15.18 -7.01 14.43
CA ILE A 393 -15.65 -6.33 15.66
C ILE A 393 -17.04 -6.83 16.06
N ALA A 394 -17.92 -7.07 15.08
CA ALA A 394 -19.25 -7.60 15.33
C ALA A 394 -19.22 -9.02 15.89
N SER A 395 -18.32 -9.90 15.43
CA SER A 395 -18.26 -11.30 15.88
C SER A 395 -17.82 -11.50 17.33
N TRP A 396 -17.29 -10.47 18.01
CA TRP A 396 -16.94 -10.55 19.44
C TRP A 396 -18.17 -10.51 20.37
N THR A 397 -19.41 -10.51 19.87
CA THR A 397 -20.62 -10.67 20.70
C THR A 397 -20.81 -12.08 21.24
N ASP A 398 -20.23 -13.07 20.57
CA ASP A 398 -20.64 -14.48 20.74
C ASP A 398 -19.62 -15.31 21.54
N GLN A 399 -18.61 -14.66 22.13
CA GLN A 399 -17.57 -15.25 22.99
C GLN A 399 -17.55 -14.54 24.33
#